data_AF-A0A927N008-F1
#
_entry.id   AF-A0A927N008-F1
#
_cell.length_a   1.000
_cell.length_b   1.000
_cell.length_c   1.000
_cell.angle_alpha   90.00
_cell.angle_beta   90.00
_cell.angle_gamma   90.00
#
_symmetry.space_group_name_H-M   'P 1'
#
loop_
_entity.id
_entity.type
_entity.pdbx_description
1 polymer ?
#
loop_
_entity_poly.entity_id
_entity_poly.type
_entity_poly.pdbx_seq_one_letter_code
_entity_poly.pdbx_strand_id
1 'polypeptide(L)'
;MLLFAIGSGIGASGTSTPVASTPAPAPTVTVTAAPEPAPTVTVTARPKTPAKPAAPAKAAGPASTISGDGIYLVGKDIKPGTYRATPKAGANCYWQRLSGLSGDLNDTLANGLPAGPVVVTIKSTDKAFESQRCGAWTRL
;
A
#
# COMPACT_ATOMS: atom_id res chain seq x y z
N MET A 1 -30.45 64.06 56.70
CA MET A 1 -29.51 64.98 56.04
C MET A 1 -29.20 64.39 54.66
N LEU A 2 -30.18 64.42 53.74
CA LEU A 2 -30.38 65.41 52.66
C LEU A 2 -29.19 65.45 51.67
N LEU A 3 -29.32 64.82 50.50
CA LEU A 3 -29.56 65.49 49.21
C LEU A 3 -29.64 64.46 48.06
N PHE A 4 -30.58 64.70 47.14
CA PHE A 4 -30.68 64.08 45.82
C PHE A 4 -29.61 64.64 44.88
N ALA A 5 -29.14 63.83 43.90
CA ALA A 5 -28.65 64.35 42.63
C ALA A 5 -28.91 63.37 41.47
N ILE A 6 -29.69 63.87 40.52
CA ILE A 6 -29.94 63.39 39.15
C ILE A 6 -28.71 63.62 38.28
N GLY A 7 -28.51 62.79 37.25
CA GLY A 7 -27.51 63.03 36.21
C GLY A 7 -27.59 62.07 35.03
N SER A 8 -28.41 62.41 34.03
CA SER A 8 -28.29 61.88 32.66
C SER A 8 -27.07 62.50 31.97
N GLY A 9 -26.26 61.67 31.29
CA GLY A 9 -25.06 62.11 30.59
C GLY A 9 -24.71 61.18 29.43
N ILE A 10 -25.07 61.66 28.24
CA ILE A 10 -24.82 61.17 26.88
C ILE A 10 -23.32 61.28 26.58
N GLY A 11 -22.68 60.34 25.88
CA GLY A 11 -21.35 60.63 25.33
C GLY A 11 -20.50 59.48 24.81
N ALA A 12 -20.45 59.38 23.48
CA ALA A 12 -19.32 58.94 22.65
C ALA A 12 -18.83 57.48 22.77
N SER A 13 -19.30 56.67 21.82
CA SER A 13 -18.55 55.57 21.23
C SER A 13 -17.16 56.04 20.80
N GLY A 14 -16.13 55.60 21.51
CA GLY A 14 -14.73 55.79 21.15
C GLY A 14 -14.03 54.45 21.17
N THR A 15 -13.96 53.81 20.00
CA THR A 15 -13.24 52.56 19.76
C THR A 15 -11.78 52.74 20.16
N SER A 16 -11.38 52.19 21.30
CA SER A 16 -9.97 52.11 21.67
C SER A 16 -9.38 50.88 20.98
N THR A 17 -8.64 51.14 19.91
CA THR A 17 -7.78 50.18 19.23
C THR A 17 -6.83 49.55 20.25
N PRO A 18 -6.70 48.21 20.33
CA PRO A 18 -5.61 47.62 21.10
C PRO A 18 -4.30 47.92 20.37
N VAL A 19 -3.45 48.74 20.98
CA VAL A 19 -2.06 48.88 20.57
C VAL A 19 -1.39 47.54 20.85
N ALA A 20 -1.13 46.77 19.80
CA ALA A 20 -0.33 45.56 19.88
C ALA A 20 1.09 45.94 20.31
N SER A 21 1.46 45.62 21.55
CA SER A 21 2.86 45.66 21.98
C SER A 21 3.61 44.54 21.27
N THR A 22 4.41 44.89 20.27
CA THR A 22 5.35 43.98 19.61
C THR A 22 6.39 43.50 20.63
N PRO A 23 6.51 42.19 20.91
CA PRO A 23 7.63 41.68 21.70
C PRO A 23 8.93 41.86 20.91
N ALA A 24 9.98 42.35 21.58
CA ALA A 24 11.34 42.38 21.03
C ALA A 24 11.79 40.96 20.61
N PRO A 25 12.64 40.81 19.56
CA PRO A 25 13.05 39.50 19.10
C PRO A 25 13.92 38.80 20.17
N ALA A 26 13.45 37.66 20.66
CA ALA A 26 14.25 36.75 21.50
C ALA A 26 15.39 36.13 20.68
N PRO A 27 16.56 35.82 21.27
CA PRO A 27 17.62 35.14 20.56
C PRO A 27 17.21 33.70 20.24
N THR A 28 17.04 33.38 18.95
CA THR A 28 16.81 32.02 18.49
C THR A 28 18.12 31.24 18.50
N VAL A 29 18.26 30.29 19.43
CA VAL A 29 19.37 29.33 19.40
C VAL A 29 19.08 28.33 18.28
N THR A 30 19.83 28.41 17.19
CA THR A 30 19.76 27.42 16.11
C THR A 30 20.69 26.27 16.47
N VAL A 31 20.12 25.13 16.87
CA VAL A 31 20.86 23.88 17.01
C VAL A 31 20.97 23.24 15.64
N THR A 32 22.16 23.32 15.03
CA THR A 32 22.48 22.55 13.82
C THR A 32 22.66 21.10 14.22
N ALA A 33 21.64 20.27 13.99
CA ALA A 33 21.78 18.83 14.09
C ALA A 33 22.67 18.33 12.95
N ALA A 34 23.79 17.69 13.30
CA ALA A 34 24.57 16.90 12.35
C ALA A 34 23.69 15.79 11.76
N PRO A 35 23.84 15.44 10.47
CA PRO A 35 23.06 14.34 9.89
C PRO A 35 23.38 13.05 10.63
N GLU A 36 22.43 12.56 11.42
CA GLU A 36 22.47 11.23 11.99
C GLU A 36 22.46 10.23 10.81
N PRO A 37 23.40 9.27 10.75
CA PRO A 37 23.41 8.30 9.66
C PRO A 37 22.08 7.57 9.63
N ALA A 38 21.38 7.62 8.49
CA ALA A 38 20.10 6.97 8.32
C ALA A 38 20.21 5.48 8.72
N PRO A 39 19.24 4.93 9.48
CA PRO A 39 19.27 3.51 9.81
C PRO A 39 19.24 2.71 8.51
N THR A 40 20.34 2.03 8.22
CA THR A 40 20.40 1.10 7.08
C THR A 40 19.53 -0.09 7.44
N VAL A 41 18.31 -0.12 6.89
CA VAL A 41 17.42 -1.28 7.01
C VAL A 41 18.00 -2.37 6.09
N THR A 42 18.87 -3.21 6.63
CA THR A 42 19.30 -4.43 5.94
C THR A 42 18.14 -5.41 5.92
N VAL A 43 17.37 -5.41 4.83
CA VAL A 43 16.39 -6.46 4.54
C VAL A 43 17.17 -7.74 4.34
N THR A 44 17.31 -8.53 5.41
CA THR A 44 17.80 -9.90 5.32
C THR A 44 16.77 -10.67 4.52
N ALA A 45 17.04 -10.90 3.24
CA ALA A 45 16.24 -11.78 2.42
C ALA A 45 16.15 -13.14 3.12
N ARG A 46 14.95 -13.53 3.56
CA ARG A 46 14.71 -14.87 4.07
C ARG A 46 15.15 -15.84 2.97
N PRO A 47 15.94 -16.89 3.28
CA PRO A 47 16.27 -17.91 2.31
C PRO A 47 14.96 -18.44 1.74
N LYS A 48 14.71 -18.20 0.45
CA LYS A 48 13.63 -18.88 -0.27
C LYS A 48 14.01 -20.35 -0.23
N THR A 49 13.38 -21.14 0.65
CA THR A 49 13.43 -22.60 0.54
C THR A 49 13.07 -22.91 -0.91
N PRO A 50 13.95 -23.59 -1.68
CA PRO A 50 13.65 -23.91 -3.06
C PRO A 50 12.34 -24.69 -3.07
N ALA A 51 11.31 -24.12 -3.70
CA ALA A 51 10.16 -24.91 -4.09
C ALA A 51 10.72 -26.07 -4.90
N LYS A 52 10.50 -27.30 -4.41
CA LYS A 52 10.94 -28.53 -5.03
C LYS A 52 10.66 -28.45 -6.55
N PRO A 53 11.67 -28.58 -7.42
CA PRO A 53 11.43 -28.61 -8.86
C PRO A 53 10.39 -29.69 -9.16
N ALA A 54 9.24 -29.26 -9.68
CA ALA A 54 8.27 -30.19 -10.23
C ALA A 54 8.97 -30.95 -11.36
N ALA A 55 8.99 -32.28 -11.26
CA ALA A 55 9.53 -33.16 -12.28
C ALA A 55 8.91 -32.83 -13.65
N PRO A 56 9.65 -33.02 -14.77
CA PRO A 56 9.15 -32.64 -16.09
C PRO A 56 7.97 -33.53 -16.48
N ALA A 57 6.76 -33.02 -16.27
CA ALA A 57 5.57 -33.61 -16.83
C ALA A 57 5.66 -33.50 -18.36
N LYS A 58 5.56 -34.64 -19.04
CA LYS A 58 5.24 -34.77 -20.47
C LYS A 58 4.33 -33.61 -20.89
N ALA A 59 4.72 -32.85 -21.93
CA ALA A 59 4.14 -31.56 -22.28
C ALA A 59 2.60 -31.61 -22.44
N ALA A 60 1.91 -31.43 -21.32
CA ALA A 60 0.51 -31.09 -21.28
C ALA A 60 0.42 -29.61 -21.65
N GLY A 61 -0.52 -29.24 -22.52
CA GLY A 61 -0.80 -27.83 -22.81
C GLY A 61 -1.16 -27.06 -21.53
N PRO A 62 -1.22 -25.71 -21.61
CA PRO A 62 -1.43 -24.86 -20.44
C PRO A 62 -2.70 -25.27 -19.66
N ALA A 63 -2.58 -25.32 -18.34
CA ALA A 63 -3.64 -25.75 -17.45
C ALA A 63 -4.74 -24.68 -17.31
N SER A 64 -5.95 -25.11 -16.95
CA SER A 64 -7.06 -24.22 -16.54
C SER A 64 -7.17 -24.09 -15.02
N THR A 65 -6.21 -24.64 -14.28
CA THR A 65 -6.15 -24.61 -12.82
C THR A 65 -4.75 -24.23 -12.38
N ILE A 66 -4.67 -23.49 -11.27
CA ILE A 66 -3.43 -23.09 -10.62
C ILE A 66 -3.44 -23.78 -9.27
N SER A 67 -2.53 -24.72 -9.02
CA SER A 67 -2.66 -25.63 -7.87
C SER A 67 -2.27 -24.99 -6.52
N GLY A 68 -1.56 -23.86 -6.54
CA GLY A 68 -1.12 -23.20 -5.32
C GLY A 68 -0.10 -22.09 -5.59
N ASP A 69 0.88 -21.99 -4.71
CA ASP A 69 1.90 -20.96 -4.76
C ASP A 69 2.85 -21.14 -5.94
N GLY A 70 3.27 -20.04 -6.55
CA GLY A 70 4.25 -20.06 -7.63
C GLY A 70 4.06 -18.92 -8.63
N ILE A 71 4.98 -18.90 -9.60
CA ILE A 71 4.92 -18.04 -10.78
C ILE A 71 4.58 -18.94 -11.97
N TYR A 72 3.54 -18.59 -12.70
CA TYR A 72 2.98 -19.37 -13.80
C TYR A 72 3.05 -18.57 -15.09
N LEU A 73 3.77 -19.08 -16.09
CA LEU A 73 3.88 -18.46 -17.41
C LEU A 73 2.55 -18.57 -18.14
N VAL A 74 2.00 -17.43 -18.55
CA VAL A 74 0.73 -17.40 -19.28
C VAL A 74 0.94 -17.93 -20.70
N GLY A 75 0.04 -18.80 -21.14
CA GLY A 75 0.12 -19.49 -22.43
C GLY A 75 1.01 -20.74 -22.43
N LYS A 76 1.89 -20.91 -21.43
CA LYS A 76 2.73 -22.11 -21.28
C LYS A 76 2.27 -22.99 -20.12
N ASP A 77 2.20 -22.43 -18.93
CA ASP A 77 1.82 -23.17 -17.72
C ASP A 77 0.31 -23.07 -17.48
N ILE A 78 -0.28 -21.90 -17.75
CA ILE A 78 -1.70 -21.60 -17.51
C ILE A 78 -2.34 -20.89 -18.70
N LYS A 79 -3.63 -21.13 -18.96
CA LYS A 79 -4.37 -20.44 -20.01
C LYS A 79 -4.75 -19.02 -19.55
N PRO A 80 -4.78 -18.02 -20.45
CA PRO A 80 -5.42 -16.74 -20.12
C PRO A 80 -6.92 -16.94 -19.86
N GLY A 81 -7.49 -16.07 -19.03
CA GLY A 81 -8.91 -16.10 -18.67
C GLY A 81 -9.16 -15.54 -17.27
N THR A 82 -10.41 -15.68 -16.84
CA THR A 82 -10.85 -15.25 -15.52
C THR A 82 -10.74 -16.41 -14.54
N TYR A 83 -10.09 -16.18 -13.41
CA TYR A 83 -9.85 -17.17 -12.38
C TYR A 83 -10.46 -16.73 -11.06
N ARG A 84 -10.93 -17.71 -10.27
CA ARG A 84 -11.39 -17.50 -8.90
C ARG A 84 -10.53 -18.30 -7.94
N ALA A 85 -10.15 -17.66 -6.83
CA ALA A 85 -9.58 -18.33 -5.66
C ALA A 85 -10.44 -18.07 -4.42
N THR A 86 -10.36 -18.98 -3.46
CA THR A 86 -11.01 -18.84 -2.15
C THR A 86 -9.95 -19.16 -1.08
N PRO A 87 -9.14 -18.16 -0.69
CA PRO A 87 -8.13 -18.34 0.33
C PRO A 87 -8.74 -18.78 1.66
N LYS A 88 -7.98 -19.51 2.47
CA LYS A 88 -8.40 -19.82 3.85
C LYS A 88 -8.55 -18.51 4.65
N ALA A 89 -9.44 -18.50 5.64
CA ALA A 89 -9.58 -17.37 6.54
C ALA A 89 -8.22 -17.03 7.20
N GLY A 90 -7.87 -15.73 7.21
CA GLY A 90 -6.58 -15.26 7.73
C GLY A 90 -5.37 -15.58 6.84
N ALA A 91 -5.56 -16.14 5.64
CA ALA A 91 -4.47 -16.28 4.68
C ALA A 91 -4.10 -14.90 4.12
N ASN A 92 -2.81 -14.57 4.18
CA ASN A 92 -2.25 -13.40 3.50
C ASN A 92 -2.11 -13.68 1.99
N CYS A 93 -3.24 -13.94 1.32
CA CYS A 93 -3.27 -14.17 -0.12
C CYS A 93 -2.72 -12.95 -0.83
N TYR A 94 -1.74 -13.19 -1.69
CA TYR A 94 -1.15 -12.20 -2.56
C TYR A 94 -1.11 -12.75 -3.97
N TRP A 95 -1.49 -11.92 -4.94
CA TRP A 95 -1.41 -12.27 -6.35
C TRP A 95 -0.83 -11.12 -7.16
N GLN A 96 -0.17 -11.45 -8.27
CA GLN A 96 0.33 -10.47 -9.23
C GLN A 96 0.11 -10.92 -10.67
N ARG A 97 -0.22 -9.99 -11.55
CA ARG A 97 -0.08 -10.11 -13.00
C ARG A 97 1.19 -9.38 -13.38
N LEU A 98 2.03 -10.02 -14.19
CA LEU A 98 3.38 -9.55 -14.50
C LEU A 98 3.56 -9.37 -16.01
N SER A 99 4.21 -8.30 -16.45
CA SER A 99 4.68 -8.09 -17.84
C SER A 99 6.07 -8.68 -18.10
N GLY A 100 6.82 -8.95 -17.03
CA GLY A 100 8.17 -9.52 -17.08
C GLY A 100 8.49 -10.36 -15.85
N LEU A 101 9.73 -10.81 -15.77
CA LEU A 101 10.24 -11.66 -14.69
C LEU A 101 11.59 -11.15 -14.15
N SER A 102 11.92 -9.87 -14.36
CA SER A 102 13.16 -9.31 -13.82
C SER A 102 13.12 -9.17 -12.29
N GLY A 103 11.91 -9.12 -11.74
CA GLY A 103 11.67 -8.82 -10.32
C GLY A 103 11.52 -7.33 -10.04
N ASP A 104 11.57 -6.48 -11.08
CA ASP A 104 11.37 -5.04 -10.95
C ASP A 104 9.91 -4.70 -10.70
N LEU A 105 9.66 -3.61 -9.97
CA LEU A 105 8.31 -3.10 -9.76
C LEU A 105 7.63 -2.72 -11.08
N ASN A 106 8.41 -2.33 -12.08
CA ASN A 106 7.92 -2.00 -13.43
C ASN A 106 7.33 -3.21 -14.16
N ASP A 107 7.66 -4.43 -13.75
CA ASP A 107 7.05 -5.64 -14.31
C ASP A 107 5.66 -5.93 -13.73
N THR A 108 5.23 -5.23 -12.68
CA THR A 108 3.92 -5.48 -12.06
C THR A 108 2.81 -4.76 -12.81
N LEU A 109 1.95 -5.52 -13.49
CA LEU A 109 0.77 -5.00 -14.20
C LEU A 109 -0.41 -4.75 -13.26
N ALA A 110 -0.59 -5.62 -12.28
CA ALA A 110 -1.61 -5.52 -11.23
C ALA A 110 -1.25 -6.46 -10.09
N ASN A 111 -1.64 -6.13 -8.86
CA ASN A 111 -1.52 -7.01 -7.71
C ASN A 111 -2.69 -6.82 -6.74
N GLY A 112 -2.81 -7.72 -5.76
CA GLY A 112 -3.83 -7.58 -4.71
C GLY A 112 -3.57 -8.45 -3.50
N LEU A 113 -4.11 -7.99 -2.36
CA LEU A 113 -4.08 -8.65 -1.05
C LEU A 113 -5.51 -8.85 -0.52
N PRO A 114 -6.32 -9.73 -1.14
CA PRO A 114 -7.72 -9.88 -0.75
C PRO A 114 -7.87 -10.52 0.63
N ALA A 115 -8.81 -10.02 1.42
CA ALA A 115 -9.18 -10.61 2.72
C ALA A 115 -10.11 -11.84 2.62
N GLY A 116 -10.54 -12.20 1.40
CA GLY A 116 -11.52 -13.26 1.14
C GLY A 116 -11.47 -13.76 -0.31
N PRO A 117 -12.55 -14.41 -0.80
CA PRO A 117 -12.62 -14.88 -2.18
C PRO A 117 -12.32 -13.77 -3.18
N VAL A 118 -11.59 -14.12 -4.24
CA VAL A 118 -11.09 -13.15 -5.22
C VAL A 118 -11.28 -13.69 -6.64
N VAL A 119 -11.57 -12.78 -7.57
CA VAL A 119 -11.66 -13.06 -9.01
C VAL A 119 -10.66 -12.17 -9.74
N VAL A 120 -9.85 -12.75 -10.61
CA VAL A 120 -8.81 -12.05 -11.39
C VAL A 120 -8.88 -12.47 -12.84
N THR A 121 -8.85 -11.49 -13.74
CA THR A 121 -8.69 -11.75 -15.18
C THR A 121 -7.22 -11.67 -15.56
N ILE A 122 -6.64 -12.82 -15.94
CA ILE A 122 -5.29 -12.95 -16.47
C ILE A 122 -5.37 -12.80 -17.99
N LYS A 123 -4.76 -11.74 -18.53
CA LYS A 123 -4.81 -11.44 -19.96
C LYS A 123 -3.81 -12.30 -20.73
N SER A 124 -4.06 -12.53 -22.01
CA SER A 124 -3.12 -13.23 -22.89
C SER A 124 -1.80 -12.47 -23.09
N THR A 125 -1.79 -11.15 -22.83
CA THR A 125 -0.61 -10.29 -22.91
C THR A 125 0.25 -10.32 -21.65
N ASP A 126 -0.25 -10.90 -20.55
CA ASP A 126 0.54 -11.02 -19.33
C ASP A 126 1.65 -12.04 -19.56
N LYS A 127 2.84 -11.76 -19.05
CA LYS A 127 3.97 -12.70 -19.13
C LYS A 127 3.81 -13.83 -18.11
N ALA A 128 3.39 -13.48 -16.90
CA ALA A 128 3.20 -14.43 -15.82
C ALA A 128 2.10 -14.00 -14.84
N PHE A 129 1.62 -14.97 -14.08
CA PHE A 129 0.80 -14.77 -12.90
C PHE A 129 1.51 -15.35 -11.68
N GLU A 130 1.64 -14.56 -10.64
CA GLU A 130 2.17 -15.01 -9.35
C GLU A 130 1.03 -15.19 -8.36
N SER A 131 1.07 -16.29 -7.62
CA SER A 131 0.14 -16.58 -6.52
C SER A 131 0.95 -16.96 -5.29
N GLN A 132 0.59 -16.38 -4.15
CA GLN A 132 1.13 -16.74 -2.84
C GLN A 132 -0.01 -16.80 -1.83
N ARG A 133 -0.14 -17.93 -1.13
CA ARG A 133 -1.11 -18.17 -0.05
C ARG A 133 -2.58 -18.00 -0.44
N CYS A 134 -2.89 -17.98 -1.74
CA CYS A 134 -4.26 -17.87 -2.22
C CYS A 134 -4.98 -19.22 -2.33
N GLY A 135 -4.25 -20.32 -2.16
CA GLY A 135 -4.74 -21.66 -2.45
C GLY A 135 -4.81 -21.90 -3.96
N ALA A 136 -5.69 -22.81 -4.37
CA ALA A 136 -5.88 -23.10 -5.78
C ALA A 136 -6.73 -22.02 -6.46
N TRP A 137 -6.41 -21.73 -7.72
CA TRP A 137 -7.25 -20.94 -8.60
C TRP A 137 -7.91 -21.83 -9.64
N THR A 138 -9.21 -21.60 -9.88
CA THR A 138 -9.98 -22.29 -10.90
C THR A 138 -10.44 -21.28 -11.94
N ARG A 139 -10.19 -21.57 -13.23
CA ARG A 139 -10.71 -20.76 -14.33
C ARG A 139 -12.23 -20.88 -14.40
N LEU A 140 -12.91 -19.74 -14.56
CA LEU A 140 -14.35 -19.64 -14.80
C LEU A 140 -14.71 -20.00 -16.25
#